data_AF-A0A953PT75-F1
#
_entry.id   AF-A0A953PT75-F1
#
_cell.length_a   1.000
_cell.length_b   1.000
_cell.length_c   1.000
_cell.angle_alpha   90.00
_cell.angle_beta   90.00
_cell.angle_gamma   90.00
#
_symmetry.space_group_name_H-M   'P 1'
#
loop_
_entity.id
_entity.type
_entity.pdbx_description
1 polymer ?
#
loop_
_entity_poly.entity_id
_entity_poly.type
_entity_poly.pdbx_seq_one_letter_code
_entity_poly.pdbx_strand_id
1 'polypeptide(L)' 'MSGHDDTLKTHILRPAHPDRVCWGCDKYCPADDLACGNGTIRAPHPVELFGDDWLDWSLSEKGQRRSR' A
#
# COMPACT_ATOMS: atom_id res chain seq x y z
N MET A 1 -21.34 -13.25 2.36
CA MET A 1 -20.91 -12.38 3.49
C MET A 1 -19.46 -11.95 3.26
N SER A 2 -19.16 -11.33 2.13
CA SER A 2 -17.78 -11.05 1.68
C SER A 2 -17.70 -9.57 1.32
N GLY A 3 -17.45 -8.73 2.31
CA GLY A 3 -17.43 -7.27 2.11
C GLY A 3 -16.49 -6.55 3.07
N HIS A 4 -15.55 -7.27 3.69
CA HIS A 4 -14.56 -6.67 4.60
C HIS A 4 -13.11 -6.81 4.10
N ASP A 5 -12.83 -7.69 3.11
CA ASP A 5 -11.47 -7.91 2.58
C ASP A 5 -11.09 -6.92 1.46
N ASP A 6 -12.04 -6.56 0.59
CA ASP A 6 -11.78 -5.66 -0.55
C ASP A 6 -11.38 -4.24 -0.13
N THR A 7 -11.91 -3.77 0.99
CA THR A 7 -11.61 -2.46 1.56
C THR A 7 -10.18 -2.42 2.10
N LEU A 8 -9.75 -3.44 2.84
CA LEU A 8 -8.36 -3.58 3.32
C LEU A 8 -7.35 -3.60 2.17
N LYS A 9 -7.65 -4.37 1.11
CA LYS A 9 -6.80 -4.45 -0.08
C LYS A 9 -6.69 -3.11 -0.80
N THR A 10 -7.78 -2.36 -0.86
CA THR A 10 -7.80 -1.02 -1.46
C THR A 10 -6.97 -0.05 -0.64
N HIS A 11 -7.04 -0.07 0.69
CA HIS A 11 -6.24 0.81 1.55
C HIS A 11 -4.74 0.49 1.52
N ILE A 12 -4.37 -0.77 1.27
CA ILE A 12 -2.97 -1.19 1.10
C ILE A 12 -2.41 -0.76 -0.26
N LEU A 13 -3.22 -0.70 -1.31
CA LEU A 13 -2.77 -0.41 -2.67
C LEU A 13 -2.97 1.07 -3.07
N ARG A 14 -4.03 1.70 -2.57
CA ARG A 14 -4.41 3.08 -2.85
C ARG A 14 -4.93 3.76 -1.58
N PRO A 15 -4.06 4.01 -0.60
CA PRO A 15 -4.43 4.77 0.58
C PRO A 15 -4.81 6.20 0.18
N ALA A 16 -5.84 6.75 0.83
CA ALA A 16 -6.26 8.14 0.63
C ALA A 16 -5.25 9.14 1.23
N HIS A 17 -4.52 8.71 2.25
CA HIS A 17 -3.48 9.47 2.94
C HIS A 17 -2.18 8.68 2.95
N PRO A 18 -1.48 8.59 1.81
CA PRO A 18 -0.25 7.81 1.73
C PRO A 18 0.83 8.33 2.67
N ASP A 19 0.81 9.64 2.99
CA ASP A 19 1.63 10.33 3.98
C ASP A 19 1.48 9.79 5.42
N ARG A 20 0.42 9.02 5.69
CA ARG A 20 0.07 8.49 7.03
C ARG A 20 0.08 6.97 7.10
N VAL A 21 0.43 6.29 6.01
CA VAL A 21 0.49 4.82 5.98
C VAL A 21 1.84 4.36 5.44
N CYS A 22 2.33 3.28 6.03
CA CYS A 22 3.57 2.65 5.60
C CYS A 22 3.24 1.61 4.54
N TRP A 23 4.16 1.36 3.61
CA TRP A 23 3.95 0.32 2.61
C TRP A 23 3.67 -1.05 3.26
N GLY A 24 2.54 -1.67 2.91
CA GLY A 24 2.11 -2.96 3.46
C GLY A 24 1.35 -2.91 4.79
N CYS A 25 1.03 -1.73 5.31
CA CYS A 25 0.18 -1.59 6.50
C CYS A 25 -1.30 -1.49 6.14
N ASP A 26 -2.14 -2.13 6.96
CA ASP A 26 -3.59 -2.09 6.87
C ASP A 26 -4.22 -0.90 7.61
N LYS A 27 -3.42 -0.18 8.42
CA LYS A 27 -3.86 0.92 9.27
C LYS A 27 -3.01 2.17 9.08
N TYR A 28 -3.67 3.32 9.12
CA TYR A 28 -3.00 4.61 9.20
C TYR A 28 -2.32 4.76 10.57
N CYS A 29 -1.06 5.15 10.55
CA CYS A 29 -0.36 5.56 11.76
C CYS A 29 -0.80 6.98 12.15
N PRO A 30 -0.92 7.27 13.45
CA PRO A 30 -0.92 8.64 13.94
C PRO A 30 0.27 9.42 13.38
N ALA A 31 0.08 10.69 13.04
CA ALA A 31 1.15 11.54 12.49
C ALA A 31 2.38 11.62 13.42
N ASP A 32 2.15 11.54 14.73
CA ASP A 32 3.16 11.60 15.79
C ASP A 32 3.61 10.22 16.30
N ASP A 33 2.99 9.13 15.87
CA ASP A 33 3.30 7.79 16.40
C ASP A 33 3.30 6.74 15.28
N LEU A 34 4.50 6.42 14.80
CA LEU A 34 4.74 5.41 13.77
C LEU A 34 4.60 3.99 14.35
N ALA A 35 3.37 3.62 14.67
CA ALA A 35 3.02 2.30 15.19
C ALA A 35 3.45 1.16 14.24
N CYS A 36 3.48 1.41 12.93
CA CYS A 36 3.93 0.43 11.93
C CYS A 36 5.42 0.09 12.02
N GLY A 37 6.24 1.04 12.50
CA GLY A 37 7.68 1.00 12.33
C GLY A 37 8.38 0.21 13.43
N ASN A 38 7.73 -0.07 14.56
CA ASN A 38 8.39 -0.62 15.76
C ASN A 38 9.71 0.13 16.09
N GLY A 39 9.71 1.46 15.97
CA GLY A 39 10.89 2.30 16.14
C GLY A 39 11.85 2.40 14.93
N THR A 40 11.49 1.83 13.78
CA THR A 40 12.24 1.95 12.52
C THR A 40 11.69 3.04 11.62
N ILE A 41 12.50 3.44 10.64
CA ILE A 41 12.11 4.49 9.68
C ILE A 41 10.96 3.99 8.82
N ARG A 42 9.97 4.86 8.61
CA ARG A 42 8.80 4.59 7.77
C ARG A 42 9.24 4.15 6.37
N ALA A 43 8.65 3.06 5.88
CA ALA A 43 8.69 2.74 4.45
C ALA A 43 7.64 3.61 3.73
N PRO A 44 8.03 4.62 2.92
CA PRO A 44 7.09 5.44 2.18
C PRO A 44 6.27 4.58 1.22
N HIS A 45 5.01 4.93 1.03
CA HIS A 45 4.15 4.24 0.08
C HIS A 45 4.65 4.51 -1.35
N PRO A 46 4.67 3.52 -2.27
CA PRO A 46 5.12 3.71 -3.64
C PRO A 46 4.38 4.85 -4.36
N VAL A 47 3.11 5.06 -4.03
CA VAL A 47 2.32 6.21 -4.53
C VAL A 47 2.93 7.58 -4.22
N GLU A 48 3.66 7.73 -3.10
CA GLU A 48 4.34 8.99 -2.75
C GLU A 48 5.57 9.23 -3.62
N LEU A 49 6.19 8.15 -4.10
CA LEU A 49 7.42 8.21 -4.89
C LEU A 49 7.13 8.21 -6.39
N PHE A 50 6.12 7.45 -6.82
CA PHE A 50 5.82 7.14 -8.22
C PHE A 50 4.46 7.66 -8.69
N GLY A 51 3.62 8.18 -7.79
CA GLY A 51 2.28 8.68 -8.10
C GLY A 51 1.17 7.62 -8.08
N ASP A 52 -0.09 8.05 -8.26
CA ASP A 52 -1.30 7.20 -8.23
C ASP A 52 -1.26 5.98 -9.18
N ASP A 53 -0.56 6.11 -10.30
CA ASP A 53 -0.44 5.08 -11.35
C ASP A 53 0.64 4.03 -11.06
N TRP A 54 1.30 4.08 -9.90
CA TRP A 54 2.35 3.11 -9.53
C TRP A 54 1.87 1.65 -9.62
N LEU A 55 0.59 1.42 -9.29
CA LEU A 55 -0.03 0.10 -9.32
C LEU A 55 -0.25 -0.37 -10.76
N ASP A 56 -0.63 0.55 -11.67
CA ASP A 56 -0.83 0.23 -13.08
C ASP A 56 0.48 -0.29 -13.68
N TRP A 57 1.61 0.35 -13.35
CA TRP A 57 2.93 -0.16 -13.74
C TRP A 57 3.26 -1.52 -13.11
N SER A 58 2.94 -1.72 -11.83
CA SER A 58 3.17 -2.99 -11.13
C SER A 58 2.30 -4.15 -11.66
N LEU A 59 1.10 -3.85 -12.17
CA LEU A 59 0.16 -4.83 -12.70
C LEU A 59 0.22 -4.98 -14.22
N SER A 60 0.85 -4.03 -14.93
CA SER A 60 1.08 -4.07 -16.36
C SER A 60 2.06 -5.19 -16.77
N GLU A 61 1.51 -6.39 -16.99
CA GLU A 61 1.81 -7.33 -18.09
C GLU A 61 3.24 -7.84 -18.39
N LYS A 62 4.22 -7.82 -17.47
CA LYS A 62 5.45 -8.65 -17.65
C LYS A 62 5.71 -9.72 -16.58
N GLY A 63 4.75 -9.96 -15.68
CA GLY A 63 4.90 -10.91 -14.56
C GLY A 63 4.11 -12.22 -14.68
N GLN A 64 3.03 -12.29 -15.46
CA GLN A 64 2.26 -13.52 -15.64
C GLN A 64 2.67 -14.25 -16.92
N ARG A 65 3.89 -14.81 -16.92
CA ARG A 65 4.10 -16.07 -17.65
C ARG A 65 3.26 -17.12 -16.95
N ARG A 66 2.00 -17.21 -17.37
CA ARG A 66 1.13 -18.33 -17.03
C ARG A 66 1.81 -19.62 -17.48
N SER A 67 1.84 -20.57 -16.55
CA SER A 67 1.77 -22.01 -16.76
C SER A 67 2.64 -22.60 -17.86
N ARG A 68 3.69 -23.32 -17.45
CA ARG A 68 3.87 -24.67 -17.97
C ARG A 68 3.94 -25.64 -16.81
#